data_AF-A0A949JA90-F1
#
_entry.id   AF-A0A949JA90-F1
#
_cell.length_a   1.000
_cell.length_b   1.000
_cell.length_c   1.000
_cell.angle_alpha   90.00
_cell.angle_beta   90.00
_cell.angle_gamma   90.00
#
_symmetry.space_group_name_H-M   'P 1'
#
loop_
_entity.id
_entity.type
_entity.pdbx_description
1 polymer ?
#
loop_
_entity_poly.entity_id
_entity_poly.type
_entity_poly.pdbx_seq_one_letter_code
_entity_poly.pdbx_strand_id
1 'polypeptide(L)'
;MILGIWDTLGEYAGYFYDMLDSGLGFIWEWPGIYAVFVVAIIVGIVSVSAQYVLVDQKRLREIREEQSDYQKKMLQAQKSGNKKEMRKLETRKKRVQQQQTEMMGMTMKPMFLTMLPIIIFFGWVRSQPVAAELVIDLPFTLPYFGDSLGWLGWYLLCSFFFTQTLRKILDMS
;
A
#
# COMPACT_ATOMS: atom_id res chain seq x y z
N MET A 1 -2.61 -18.10 24.78
CA MET A 1 -1.69 -17.06 24.29
C MET A 1 -2.21 -16.40 23.00
N ILE A 2 -2.73 -17.15 22.02
CA ILE A 2 -3.29 -16.59 20.77
C ILE A 2 -4.63 -15.85 21.00
N LEU A 3 -5.46 -16.29 21.97
CA LEU A 3 -6.76 -15.66 22.26
C LEU A 3 -6.65 -14.20 22.74
N GLY A 4 -5.72 -13.89 23.66
CA GLY A 4 -5.54 -12.52 24.17
C GLY A 4 -4.99 -11.50 23.17
N ILE A 5 -4.35 -11.96 22.09
CA ILE A 5 -3.93 -11.07 20.99
C ILE A 5 -5.16 -10.56 20.23
N TRP A 6 -6.19 -11.39 20.06
CA TRP A 6 -7.43 -10.97 19.41
C TRP A 6 -8.26 -10.03 20.30
N ASP A 7 -8.28 -10.27 21.61
CA ASP A 7 -8.97 -9.38 22.56
C ASP A 7 -8.32 -7.99 22.61
N THR A 8 -6.99 -7.94 22.73
CA THR A 8 -6.26 -6.65 22.72
C THR A 8 -6.38 -5.94 21.37
N LEU A 9 -6.29 -6.65 20.25
CA LEU A 9 -6.52 -6.06 18.93
C LEU A 9 -7.95 -5.52 18.77
N GLY A 10 -8.94 -6.24 19.30
CA GLY A 10 -10.34 -5.80 19.31
C GLY A 10 -10.54 -4.54 20.15
N GLU A 11 -9.87 -4.44 21.30
CA GLU A 11 -9.91 -3.27 22.18
C GLU A 11 -9.30 -2.03 21.50
N TYR A 12 -8.11 -2.16 20.90
CA TYR A 12 -7.48 -1.07 20.14
C TYR A 12 -8.31 -0.67 18.91
N ALA A 13 -8.91 -1.63 18.21
CA ALA A 13 -9.82 -1.34 17.10
C ALA A 13 -11.08 -0.61 17.60
N GLY A 14 -11.63 -0.99 18.76
CA GLY A 14 -12.77 -0.34 19.40
C GLY A 14 -12.47 1.13 19.76
N TYR A 15 -11.37 1.40 20.46
CA TYR A 15 -10.95 2.78 20.74
C TYR A 15 -10.75 3.61 19.47
N PHE A 16 -10.24 2.97 18.41
CA PHE A 16 -10.08 3.63 17.12
C PHE A 16 -11.43 3.92 16.46
N TYR A 17 -12.41 3.00 16.53
CA TYR A 17 -13.76 3.21 16.02
C TYR A 17 -14.48 4.32 16.77
N ASP A 18 -14.37 4.36 18.10
CA ASP A 18 -14.96 5.41 18.92
C ASP A 18 -14.35 6.79 18.61
N MET A 19 -13.03 6.84 18.37
CA MET A 19 -12.35 8.04 17.89
C MET A 19 -12.86 8.48 16.52
N LEU A 20 -13.04 7.54 15.60
CA LEU A 20 -13.58 7.81 14.26
C LEU A 20 -15.02 8.30 14.35
N ASP A 21 -15.88 7.69 15.15
CA ASP A 21 -17.27 8.11 15.31
C ASP A 21 -17.38 9.47 16.00
N SER A 22 -16.52 9.77 16.98
CA SER A 22 -16.48 11.08 17.64
C SER A 22 -16.03 12.20 16.71
N GLY A 23 -15.06 11.94 15.83
CA GLY A 23 -14.49 12.95 14.95
C GLY A 23 -15.19 13.06 13.60
N LEU A 24 -15.72 11.94 13.09
CA LEU A 24 -16.23 11.79 11.73
C LEU A 24 -17.64 11.21 11.69
N GLY A 25 -18.32 10.96 12.82
CA GLY A 25 -19.68 10.40 12.80
C GLY A 25 -20.70 11.22 11.99
N PHE A 26 -20.48 12.53 11.86
CA PHE A 26 -21.29 13.43 11.03
C PHE A 26 -21.26 13.07 9.53
N ILE A 27 -20.25 12.34 9.05
CA ILE A 27 -20.16 11.96 7.63
C ILE A 27 -21.25 10.96 7.24
N TRP A 28 -21.80 10.21 8.21
CA TRP A 28 -22.87 9.24 7.96
C TRP A 28 -24.21 9.92 7.64
N GLU A 29 -24.33 11.23 7.89
CA GLU A 29 -25.48 12.04 7.47
C GLU A 29 -25.43 12.39 5.98
N TRP A 30 -24.28 12.23 5.32
CA TRP A 30 -24.10 12.53 3.90
C TRP A 30 -24.46 11.30 3.05
N PRO A 31 -24.79 11.50 1.76
CA PRO A 31 -24.85 10.38 0.82
C PRO A 31 -23.55 9.57 0.89
N GLY A 32 -23.67 8.24 1.07
CA GLY A 32 -22.54 7.37 1.44
C GLY A 32 -21.30 7.46 0.54
N ILE A 33 -21.47 7.94 -0.69
CA ILE A 33 -20.38 8.21 -1.63
C ILE A 33 -19.39 9.29 -1.15
N TYR A 34 -19.88 10.36 -0.53
CA TYR A 34 -19.04 11.47 -0.05
C TYR A 34 -18.36 11.14 1.29
N ALA A 35 -19.06 10.39 2.14
CA ALA A 35 -18.53 9.88 3.39
C ALA A 35 -17.29 9.00 3.13
N VAL A 36 -17.41 8.00 2.25
CA VAL A 36 -16.32 7.10 1.88
C VAL A 36 -15.16 7.86 1.22
N PHE A 37 -15.47 8.88 0.42
CA PHE A 37 -14.46 9.68 -0.28
C PHE A 37 -13.58 10.51 0.67
N VAL A 38 -14.17 11.25 1.61
CA VAL A 38 -13.41 12.07 2.57
C VAL A 38 -12.52 11.21 3.45
N VAL A 39 -13.01 10.05 3.90
CA VAL A 39 -12.19 9.17 4.73
C VAL A 39 -11.07 8.53 3.92
N ALA A 40 -11.31 8.15 2.67
CA ALA A 40 -10.26 7.64 1.79
C ALA A 40 -9.10 8.64 1.63
N ILE A 41 -9.38 9.95 1.57
CA ILE A 41 -8.35 11.00 1.53
C ILE A 41 -7.53 11.02 2.82
N ILE A 42 -8.18 11.05 3.99
CA ILE A 42 -7.51 11.13 5.29
C ILE A 42 -6.61 9.90 5.50
N VAL A 43 -7.14 8.71 5.23
CA VAL A 43 -6.39 7.45 5.31
C VAL A 43 -5.22 7.44 4.33
N GLY A 44 -5.43 7.94 3.11
CA GLY A 44 -4.38 8.06 2.10
C GLY A 44 -3.22 8.95 2.59
N ILE A 45 -3.53 10.12 3.17
CA ILE A 45 -2.53 11.04 3.70
C ILE A 45 -1.74 10.38 4.84
N VAL A 46 -2.41 9.84 5.85
CA VAL A 46 -1.75 9.20 7.01
C VAL A 46 -0.87 8.03 6.54
N SER A 47 -1.37 7.21 5.61
CA SER A 47 -0.63 6.07 5.08
C SER A 47 0.62 6.49 4.32
N VAL A 48 0.52 7.51 3.46
CA VAL A 48 1.65 8.05 2.70
C VAL A 48 2.68 8.68 3.63
N SER A 49 2.24 9.46 4.63
CA SER A 49 3.13 10.06 5.62
C SER A 49 3.87 9.00 6.45
N ALA A 50 3.16 7.97 6.92
CA ALA A 50 3.78 6.86 7.64
C ALA A 50 4.81 6.14 6.75
N GLN A 51 4.47 5.83 5.50
CA GLN A 51 5.39 5.21 4.56
C GLN A 51 6.63 6.09 4.29
N TYR A 52 6.47 7.40 4.16
CA TYR A 52 7.57 8.33 3.95
C TYR A 52 8.55 8.36 5.13
N VAL A 53 8.02 8.37 6.36
CA VAL A 53 8.85 8.40 7.59
C VAL A 53 9.55 7.06 7.85
N LEU A 54 8.93 5.94 7.45
CA LEU A 54 9.40 4.60 7.80
C LEU A 54 10.31 3.96 6.75
N VAL A 55 10.30 4.45 5.52
CA VAL A 55 11.18 3.99 4.45
C VAL A 55 12.41 4.88 4.37
N ASP A 56 13.59 4.28 4.51
CA ASP A 56 14.85 4.96 4.20
C ASP A 56 15.02 5.10 2.67
N GLN A 57 14.57 6.24 2.16
CA GLN A 57 14.63 6.57 0.74
C GLN A 57 16.08 6.68 0.23
N LYS A 58 16.99 7.15 1.09
CA LYS A 58 18.40 7.31 0.73
C LYS A 58 19.03 5.93 0.52
N ARG A 59 18.83 5.01 1.45
CA ARG A 59 19.33 3.64 1.36
C ARG A 59 18.76 2.88 0.17
N LEU A 60 17.47 3.07 -0.11
CA LEU A 60 16.82 2.48 -1.29
C LEU A 60 17.46 2.98 -2.60
N ARG A 61 17.79 4.27 -2.70
CA ARG A 61 18.46 4.84 -3.89
C ARG A 61 19.87 4.27 -4.07
N GLU A 62 20.64 4.20 -2.99
CA GLU A 62 22.00 3.62 -3.01
C GLU A 62 21.98 2.16 -3.50
N ILE A 63 21.06 1.34 -3.00
CA ILE A 63 20.94 -0.06 -3.42
C ILE A 63 20.57 -0.16 -4.91
N ARG A 64 19.66 0.69 -5.40
CA ARG A 64 19.29 0.72 -6.84
C ARG A 64 20.48 1.08 -7.72
N GLU A 65 21.29 2.05 -7.31
CA GLU A 65 22.52 2.43 -8.01
C GLU A 65 23.55 1.28 -8.02
N GLU A 66 23.82 0.65 -6.88
CA GLU A 66 24.73 -0.50 -6.77
C GLU A 66 24.27 -1.69 -7.62
N GLN A 67 22.96 -1.97 -7.67
CA GLN A 67 22.41 -3.03 -8.53
C GLN A 67 22.53 -2.71 -10.02
N SER A 68 22.29 -1.46 -10.42
CA SER A 68 22.46 -1.03 -11.81
C SER A 68 23.93 -1.16 -12.25
N ASP A 69 24.88 -0.71 -11.41
CA ASP A 69 26.31 -0.88 -11.66
C ASP A 69 26.70 -2.35 -11.81
N TYR A 70 26.20 -3.21 -10.91
CA TYR A 70 26.43 -4.65 -10.98
C TYR A 70 25.91 -5.26 -12.29
N GLN A 71 24.68 -4.93 -12.70
CA GLN A 71 24.09 -5.42 -13.94
C GLN A 71 24.89 -4.98 -15.18
N LYS A 72 25.33 -3.71 -15.22
CA LYS A 72 26.17 -3.17 -16.31
C LYS A 72 27.51 -3.91 -16.40
N LYS A 73 28.20 -4.09 -15.26
CA LYS A 73 29.48 -4.82 -15.21
C LYS A 73 29.33 -6.28 -15.60
N MET A 74 28.22 -6.92 -15.20
CA MET A 74 27.94 -8.30 -15.58
C MET A 74 27.74 -8.44 -17.09
N LEU A 75 26.97 -7.53 -17.70
CA LEU A 75 26.77 -7.52 -19.15
C LEU A 75 28.08 -7.28 -19.91
N GLN A 76 28.92 -6.36 -19.43
CA GLN A 76 30.23 -6.10 -20.03
C GLN A 76 31.16 -7.32 -19.93
N ALA A 77 31.25 -7.95 -18.76
CA ALA A 77 32.10 -9.13 -18.55
C ALA A 77 31.65 -10.34 -19.39
N GLN A 78 30.34 -10.52 -19.58
CA GLN A 78 29.78 -11.53 -20.48
C GLN A 78 30.15 -11.25 -21.94
N LYS A 79 29.99 -10.01 -22.41
CA LYS A 79 30.34 -9.60 -23.77
C LYS A 79 31.84 -9.73 -24.06
N SER A 80 32.69 -9.43 -23.08
CA SER A 80 34.14 -9.48 -23.24
C SER A 80 34.74 -10.87 -23.00
N GLY A 81 33.94 -11.88 -22.61
CA GLY A 81 34.41 -13.24 -22.32
C GLY A 81 35.43 -13.34 -21.17
N ASN A 82 35.52 -12.33 -20.31
CA ASN A 82 36.58 -12.23 -19.31
C ASN A 82 36.22 -13.07 -18.08
N LYS A 83 36.67 -14.34 -18.07
CA LYS A 83 36.42 -15.30 -16.98
C LYS A 83 36.90 -14.80 -15.60
N LYS A 84 37.95 -13.98 -15.54
CA LYS A 84 38.48 -13.43 -14.28
C LYS A 84 37.53 -12.39 -13.68
N GLU A 85 37.01 -11.49 -14.51
CA GLU A 85 36.00 -10.51 -14.08
C GLU A 85 34.66 -11.17 -13.77
N MET A 86 34.24 -12.19 -14.52
CA MET A 86 33.03 -12.96 -14.19
C MET A 86 33.13 -13.60 -12.80
N ARG A 87 34.26 -14.24 -12.46
CA ARG A 87 34.48 -14.86 -11.14
C ARG A 87 34.53 -13.82 -10.01
N LYS A 88 35.01 -12.61 -10.29
CA LYS A 88 34.98 -11.47 -9.35
C LYS A 88 33.57 -10.90 -9.15
N LEU A 89 32.72 -10.96 -10.17
CA LEU A 89 31.32 -10.55 -10.08
C LEU A 89 30.45 -11.62 -9.39
N GLU A 90 30.79 -12.90 -9.52
CA GLU A 90 30.14 -13.97 -8.75
C GLU A 90 30.28 -13.80 -7.24
N THR A 91 31.42 -13.30 -6.74
CA THR A 91 31.57 -13.02 -5.30
C THR A 91 30.69 -11.85 -4.85
N ARG A 92 30.38 -10.90 -5.75
CA ARG A 92 29.40 -9.82 -5.49
C ARG A 92 27.95 -10.30 -5.55
N LYS A 93 27.64 -11.44 -6.17
CA LYS A 93 26.28 -12.00 -6.25
C LYS A 93 25.63 -12.13 -4.88
N LYS A 94 26.38 -12.57 -3.86
CA LYS A 94 25.90 -12.68 -2.48
C LYS A 94 25.50 -11.32 -1.90
N ARG A 95 26.30 -10.26 -2.15
CA ARG A 95 25.99 -8.89 -1.72
C ARG A 95 24.74 -8.36 -2.42
N VAL A 96 24.61 -8.58 -3.73
CA VAL A 96 23.41 -8.21 -4.50
C VAL A 96 22.17 -8.93 -3.98
N GLN A 97 22.29 -10.21 -3.62
CA GLN A 97 21.19 -10.98 -3.03
C GLN A 97 20.79 -10.41 -1.65
N GLN A 98 21.75 -10.08 -0.80
CA GLN A 98 21.47 -9.43 0.50
C GLN A 98 20.77 -8.08 0.30
N GLN A 99 21.19 -7.30 -0.69
CA GLN A 99 20.55 -6.04 -1.06
C GLN A 99 19.10 -6.23 -1.53
N GLN A 100 18.80 -7.31 -2.25
CA GLN A 100 17.42 -7.65 -2.59
C GLN A 100 16.58 -7.93 -1.34
N THR A 101 17.10 -8.70 -0.39
CA THR A 101 16.43 -8.96 0.89
C THR A 101 16.23 -7.67 1.70
N GLU A 102 17.23 -6.79 1.71
CA GLU A 102 17.15 -5.49 2.37
C GLU A 102 16.04 -4.61 1.76
N MET A 103 15.97 -4.52 0.42
CA MET A 103 14.88 -3.81 -0.27
C MET A 103 13.51 -4.41 0.00
N MET A 104 13.40 -5.74 0.03
CA MET A 104 12.16 -6.41 0.44
C MET A 104 11.76 -5.99 1.85
N GLY A 105 12.69 -5.99 2.81
CA GLY A 105 12.44 -5.53 4.18
C GLY A 105 11.99 -4.07 4.26
N MET A 106 12.61 -3.18 3.48
CA MET A 106 12.23 -1.76 3.40
C MET A 106 10.84 -1.55 2.80
N THR A 107 10.36 -2.46 1.95
CA THR A 107 9.03 -2.36 1.31
C THR A 107 7.94 -3.09 2.11
N MET A 108 8.29 -4.22 2.73
CA MET A 108 7.36 -5.04 3.52
C MET A 108 6.96 -4.36 4.83
N LYS A 109 7.89 -3.69 5.52
CA LYS A 109 7.58 -2.98 6.77
C LYS A 109 6.46 -1.93 6.59
N PRO A 110 6.53 -1.02 5.60
CA PRO A 110 5.43 -0.11 5.30
C PRO A 110 4.17 -0.82 4.80
N MET A 111 4.29 -1.91 4.04
CA MET A 111 3.13 -2.64 3.54
C MET A 111 2.29 -3.20 4.71
N PHE A 112 2.91 -3.85 5.69
CA PHE A 112 2.19 -4.35 6.86
C PHE A 112 1.62 -3.23 7.72
N LEU A 113 2.36 -2.13 7.86
CA LEU A 113 1.87 -0.99 8.63
C LEU A 113 0.71 -0.28 7.93
N THR A 114 0.72 -0.17 6.60
CA THR A 114 -0.38 0.46 5.85
C THR A 114 -1.60 -0.45 5.73
N MET A 115 -1.40 -1.78 5.71
CA MET A 115 -2.50 -2.75 5.70
C MET A 115 -3.34 -2.72 6.97
N LEU A 116 -2.73 -2.52 8.14
CA LEU A 116 -3.41 -2.63 9.43
C LEU A 116 -4.50 -1.56 9.63
N PRO A 117 -4.24 -0.25 9.37
CA PRO A 117 -5.26 0.79 9.35
C PRO A 117 -6.33 0.56 8.29
N ILE A 118 -5.96 0.05 7.11
CA ILE A 118 -6.93 -0.25 6.04
C ILE A 118 -7.91 -1.32 6.51
N ILE A 119 -7.43 -2.40 7.13
CA ILE A 119 -8.28 -3.50 7.62
C ILE A 119 -9.22 -3.02 8.72
N ILE A 120 -8.70 -2.27 9.69
CA ILE A 120 -9.48 -1.67 10.78
C ILE A 120 -10.55 -0.73 10.19
N PHE A 121 -10.15 0.15 9.28
CA PHE A 121 -11.06 1.07 8.60
C PHE A 121 -12.17 0.35 7.82
N PHE A 122 -11.84 -0.73 7.11
CA PHE A 122 -12.83 -1.53 6.39
C PHE A 122 -13.81 -2.21 7.34
N GLY A 123 -13.35 -2.63 8.52
CA GLY A 123 -14.20 -3.14 9.58
C GLY A 123 -15.20 -2.08 10.05
N TRP A 124 -14.74 -0.86 10.28
CA TRP A 124 -15.57 0.28 10.68
C TRP A 124 -16.59 0.69 9.60
N VAL A 125 -16.18 0.76 8.33
CA VAL A 125 -17.12 1.05 7.24
C VAL A 125 -18.16 -0.06 7.11
N ARG A 126 -17.74 -1.32 7.19
CA ARG A 126 -18.65 -2.47 7.10
C ARG A 126 -19.64 -2.55 8.27
N SER A 127 -19.29 -2.06 9.46
CA SER A 127 -20.21 -2.05 10.61
C SER A 127 -21.35 -1.04 10.46
N GLN A 128 -21.31 -0.17 9.44
CA GLN A 128 -22.31 0.88 9.23
C GLN A 128 -23.37 0.41 8.21
N PRO A 129 -24.67 0.47 8.55
CA PRO A 129 -25.75 -0.01 7.67
C PRO A 129 -25.76 0.68 6.31
N VAL A 130 -25.49 1.98 6.28
CA VAL A 130 -25.44 2.82 5.07
C VAL A 130 -24.40 2.33 4.05
N ALA A 131 -23.27 1.78 4.53
CA ALA A 131 -22.24 1.23 3.66
C ALA A 131 -22.56 -0.20 3.20
N ALA A 132 -23.26 -0.98 4.04
CA ALA A 132 -23.68 -2.34 3.70
C ALA A 132 -24.74 -2.35 2.58
N GLU A 133 -25.58 -1.33 2.52
CA GLU A 133 -26.62 -1.18 1.49
C GLU A 133 -26.15 -0.45 0.22
N LEU A 134 -24.91 0.08 0.21
CA LEU A 134 -24.38 0.84 -0.91
C LEU A 134 -24.15 -0.06 -2.12
N VAL A 135 -25.04 0.06 -3.10
CA VAL A 135 -24.92 -0.50 -4.46
C VAL A 135 -24.95 0.66 -5.44
N ILE A 136 -23.93 0.74 -6.29
CA ILE A 136 -23.78 1.78 -7.31
C ILE A 136 -23.92 1.12 -8.66
N ASP A 137 -24.95 1.53 -9.39
CA ASP A 137 -25.14 1.12 -10.79
C ASP A 137 -24.19 1.93 -11.68
N LEU A 138 -23.39 1.21 -12.46
CA LEU A 138 -22.44 1.78 -13.39
C LEU A 138 -23.15 2.13 -14.72
N PRO A 139 -22.75 3.23 -15.39
CA PRO A 139 -23.26 3.56 -16.72
C PRO A 139 -22.70 2.65 -17.82
N PHE A 140 -21.88 1.65 -17.47
CA PHE A 140 -21.28 0.67 -18.37
C PHE A 140 -21.07 -0.66 -17.63
N THR A 141 -21.10 -1.77 -18.35
CA THR A 141 -20.92 -3.11 -17.77
C THR A 141 -19.44 -3.47 -17.70
N LEU A 142 -18.95 -3.81 -16.51
CA LEU A 142 -17.60 -4.34 -16.33
C LEU A 142 -17.56 -5.84 -16.67
N PRO A 143 -16.58 -6.29 -17.49
CA PRO A 143 -16.33 -7.70 -17.69
C PRO A 143 -16.09 -8.39 -16.34
N TYR A 144 -16.73 -9.55 -16.11
CA TYR A 144 -16.69 -10.34 -14.87
C TYR A 144 -17.37 -9.73 -13.63
N PHE A 145 -17.61 -8.42 -13.57
CA PHE A 145 -18.16 -7.74 -12.37
C PHE A 145 -19.59 -7.22 -12.55
N GLY A 146 -20.13 -7.17 -13.78
CA GLY A 146 -21.51 -6.77 -14.02
C GLY A 146 -21.69 -5.26 -14.15
N ASP A 147 -22.93 -4.80 -13.96
CA ASP A 147 -23.41 -3.42 -14.10
C ASP A 147 -23.56 -2.70 -12.76
N SER A 148 -23.30 -3.37 -11.64
CA SER A 148 -23.41 -2.79 -10.29
C SER A 148 -22.17 -3.10 -9.45
N LEU A 149 -21.76 -2.13 -8.63
CA LEU A 149 -20.67 -2.27 -7.66
C LEU A 149 -21.20 -2.05 -6.25
N GLY A 150 -20.92 -3.00 -5.35
CA GLY A 150 -21.04 -2.74 -3.92
C GLY A 150 -19.97 -1.78 -3.40
N TRP A 151 -20.07 -1.38 -2.13
CA TRP A 151 -19.13 -0.45 -1.49
C TRP A 151 -17.64 -0.79 -1.68
N LEU A 152 -17.28 -2.08 -1.63
CA LEU A 152 -15.90 -2.54 -1.80
C LEU A 152 -15.40 -2.31 -3.23
N GLY A 153 -16.24 -2.63 -4.22
CA GLY A 153 -15.92 -2.42 -5.63
C GLY A 153 -15.76 -0.94 -5.95
N TRP A 154 -16.65 -0.10 -5.40
CA TRP A 154 -16.56 1.35 -5.52
C TRP A 154 -15.29 1.93 -4.89
N TYR A 155 -14.93 1.47 -3.68
CA TYR A 155 -13.69 1.88 -3.02
C TYR A 155 -12.45 1.53 -3.86
N LEU A 156 -12.37 0.31 -4.41
CA LEU A 156 -11.22 -0.12 -5.22
C LEU A 156 -11.09 0.71 -6.50
N LEU A 157 -12.23 1.03 -7.13
CA LEU A 157 -12.27 1.87 -8.33
C LEU A 157 -11.78 3.28 -8.04
N CYS A 158 -12.33 3.94 -7.01
CA CYS A 158 -11.87 5.27 -6.59
C CYS A 158 -10.39 5.26 -6.18
N SER A 159 -9.95 4.25 -5.43
CA SER A 159 -8.57 4.13 -4.95
C SER A 159 -7.59 3.98 -6.10
N PHE A 160 -7.94 3.23 -7.15
CA PHE A 160 -7.08 3.11 -8.34
C PHE A 160 -6.89 4.47 -9.01
N PHE A 161 -7.96 5.19 -9.33
CA PHE A 161 -7.86 6.50 -10.00
C PHE A 161 -7.15 7.56 -9.13
N PHE A 162 -7.45 7.57 -7.83
CA PHE A 162 -6.82 8.49 -6.88
C PHE A 162 -5.31 8.21 -6.76
N THR A 163 -4.93 6.93 -6.66
CA THR A 163 -3.51 6.52 -6.59
C THR A 163 -2.74 6.95 -7.84
N GLN A 164 -3.33 6.76 -9.03
CA GLN A 164 -2.70 7.16 -10.28
C GLN A 164 -2.49 8.68 -10.37
N THR A 165 -3.42 9.46 -9.80
CA THR A 165 -3.35 10.92 -9.78
C THR A 165 -2.32 11.42 -8.75
N LEU A 166 -2.33 10.85 -7.55
CA LEU A 166 -1.44 11.24 -6.45
C LEU A 166 0.03 10.96 -6.77
N ARG A 167 0.32 9.82 -7.43
CA ARG A 167 1.67 9.49 -7.91
C ARG A 167 2.23 10.50 -8.92
N LYS A 168 1.37 11.04 -9.80
CA LYS A 168 1.77 12.10 -10.74
C LYS A 168 2.07 13.42 -10.03
N ILE A 169 1.32 13.76 -8.99
CA ILE A 169 1.49 15.02 -8.24
C ILE A 169 2.79 15.00 -7.41
N LEU A 170 3.12 13.85 -6.83
CA LEU A 170 4.31 13.66 -5.99
C LEU A 170 5.61 13.38 -6.76
N ASP A 171 5.57 13.46 -8.11
CA ASP A 171 6.71 13.20 -9.00
C ASP A 171 7.42 11.86 -8.72
N MET A 172 6.64 10.86 -8.28
CA MET A 172 7.10 9.49 -8.02
C MET A 172 6.87 8.61 -9.25
N SER A 173 7.19 9.11 -10.45
CA SER A 173 7.16 8.32 -11.69
C SER A 173 8.29 7.29 -11.73
#